data_AF-A0A2W6DC96-F1
#
_entry.id   AF-A0A2W6DC96-F1
#
_cell.length_a   1.000
_cell.length_b   1.000
_cell.length_c   1.000
_cell.angle_alpha   90.00
_cell.angle_beta   90.00
_cell.angle_gamma   90.00
#
_symmetry.space_group_name_H-M   'P 1'
#
loop_
_entity.id
_entity.type
_entity.pdbx_description
1 polymer ?
#
loop_
_entity_poly.entity_id
_entity_poly.type
_entity_poly.pdbx_seq_one_letter_code
_entity_poly.pdbx_strand_id
1 'polypeptide(L)'
;MDGHVAGRGLSRRRDLDEDDVRIRPGRGSRPRTRTRPQHTEAESGFVVAVDRGRFTCVVGDRTVTAMRAREMGRRAVVVGDRVGIVGDTSGEVDALARIVRIEPRATTLRRTADDTDPVER
;
A
#
# COMPACT_ATOMS: atom_id res chain seq x y z
N MET A 1 5.67 -15.85 73.25
CA MET A 1 5.53 -14.44 72.87
C MET A 1 5.39 -14.39 71.35
N ASP A 2 4.17 -14.70 70.94
CA ASP A 2 3.38 -14.17 69.83
C ASP A 2 4.06 -13.87 68.50
N GLY A 3 3.75 -14.71 67.51
CA GLY A 3 3.84 -14.36 66.10
C GLY A 3 2.57 -13.67 65.60
N HIS A 4 2.67 -12.90 64.52
CA HIS A 4 1.69 -12.89 63.45
C HIS A 4 2.25 -12.27 62.16
N VAL A 5 1.82 -12.82 61.04
CA VAL A 5 2.21 -12.53 59.66
C VAL A 5 1.21 -11.54 59.02
N ALA A 6 1.72 -10.75 58.06
CA ALA A 6 1.04 -10.12 56.92
C ALA A 6 0.09 -8.93 57.12
N GLY A 7 0.20 -7.95 56.22
CA GLY A 7 -0.87 -6.97 56.05
C GLY A 7 -0.65 -5.81 55.09
N ARG A 8 -0.53 -6.11 53.79
CA ARG A 8 -0.90 -5.26 52.64
C ARG A 8 -0.16 -3.93 52.46
N GLY A 9 0.76 -3.95 51.50
CA GLY A 9 1.02 -2.79 50.66
C GLY A 9 -0.27 -2.36 49.95
N LEU A 10 -0.91 -1.34 50.48
CA LEU A 10 -1.81 -0.48 49.71
C LEU A 10 -0.96 0.69 49.25
N SER A 11 -0.59 0.64 47.97
CA SER A 11 -0.16 1.79 47.17
C SER A 11 -0.76 3.07 47.76
N ARG A 12 0.06 3.91 48.40
CA ARG A 12 -0.33 5.30 48.67
C ARG A 12 -0.88 5.80 47.35
N ARG A 13 -2.18 6.12 47.31
CA ARG A 13 -2.77 6.85 46.20
C ARG A 13 -1.87 8.08 46.09
N ARG A 14 -1.05 8.12 45.05
CA ARG A 14 -0.35 9.34 44.69
C ARG A 14 -1.46 10.35 44.48
N ASP A 15 -1.41 11.45 45.21
CA ASP A 15 -2.26 12.60 44.91
C ASP A 15 -1.84 13.03 43.52
N LEU A 16 -2.61 12.58 42.52
CA LEU A 16 -2.43 12.95 41.14
C LEU A 16 -2.87 14.40 41.02
N ASP A 17 -1.94 15.30 40.72
CA ASP A 17 -2.24 16.70 40.47
C ASP A 17 -2.40 16.96 38.96
N GLU A 18 -2.69 18.21 38.59
CA GLU A 18 -2.96 18.61 37.20
C GLU A 18 -1.75 18.38 36.27
N ASP A 19 -0.54 18.26 36.84
CA ASP A 19 0.70 18.01 36.11
C ASP A 19 0.92 16.51 35.79
N ASP A 20 0.23 15.60 36.48
CA ASP A 20 0.26 14.15 36.23
C ASP A 20 -0.57 13.71 35.00
N VAL A 21 -1.26 14.65 34.36
CA VAL A 21 -2.04 14.39 33.14
C VAL A 21 -1.09 14.13 31.97
N ARG A 22 -0.96 12.85 31.58
CA ARG A 22 -0.30 12.49 30.31
C ARG A 22 -1.09 13.03 29.13
N ILE A 23 -0.62 14.14 28.57
CA ILE A 23 -1.12 14.69 27.31
C ILE A 23 -0.76 13.70 26.19
N ARG A 24 -1.78 13.14 25.54
CA ARG A 24 -1.58 12.35 24.33
C ARG A 24 -0.88 13.25 23.32
N PRO A 25 0.28 12.88 22.76
CA PRO A 25 0.89 13.67 21.69
C PRO A 25 -0.19 13.91 20.62
N GLY A 26 -0.36 15.18 20.24
CA GLY A 26 -1.33 15.58 19.25
C GLY A 26 -1.15 14.77 17.95
N ARG A 27 -2.19 14.70 17.13
CA ARG A 27 -2.10 14.00 15.84
C ARG A 27 -0.93 14.58 15.04
N GLY A 28 0.14 13.80 14.88
CA GLY A 28 1.25 14.16 14.00
C GLY A 28 0.72 14.33 12.58
N SER A 29 0.63 15.55 12.09
CA SER A 29 0.28 15.86 10.71
C SER A 29 1.56 16.13 9.95
N ARG A 30 2.30 15.08 9.57
CA ARG A 30 3.26 15.30 8.49
C ARG A 30 2.43 15.73 7.28
N PRO A 31 2.63 16.95 6.74
CA PRO A 31 1.84 17.42 5.62
C PRO A 31 2.00 16.42 4.48
N ARG A 32 0.90 16.09 3.79
CA ARG A 32 1.00 15.28 2.58
C ARG A 32 1.84 16.08 1.58
N THR A 33 3.01 15.57 1.23
CA THR A 33 3.85 16.17 0.19
C THR A 33 3.06 16.21 -1.13
N ARG A 34 3.08 17.37 -1.82
CA ARG A 34 2.47 17.51 -3.16
C ARG A 34 3.31 16.84 -4.25
N THR A 35 4.61 16.70 -4.03
CA THR A 35 5.53 15.95 -4.88
C THR A 35 5.17 14.47 -4.86
N ARG A 36 4.83 13.93 -6.02
CA ARG A 36 4.58 12.50 -6.20
C ARG A 36 5.92 11.75 -6.34
N PRO A 37 6.03 10.53 -5.81
CA PRO A 37 7.19 9.68 -6.05
C PRO A 37 7.35 9.40 -7.55
N GLN A 38 8.60 9.40 -8.02
CA GLN A 38 8.93 9.12 -9.42
C GLN A 38 8.97 7.62 -9.74
N HIS A 39 9.13 6.78 -8.71
CA HIS A 39 9.22 5.32 -8.84
C HIS A 39 10.28 4.87 -9.86
N THR A 40 11.46 5.51 -9.81
CA THR A 40 12.60 5.21 -10.67
C THR A 40 13.11 3.78 -10.50
N GLU A 41 12.96 3.22 -9.31
CA GLU A 41 13.38 1.85 -8.96
C GLU A 41 12.32 0.79 -9.27
N ALA A 42 11.24 1.14 -9.98
CA ALA A 42 10.19 0.16 -10.27
C ALA A 42 10.70 -0.94 -11.21
N GLU A 43 10.58 -2.18 -10.78
CA GLU A 43 10.87 -3.38 -11.58
C GLU A 43 9.86 -3.54 -12.70
N SER A 44 10.33 -4.01 -13.86
CA SER A 44 9.46 -4.33 -14.99
C SER A 44 8.73 -5.66 -14.75
N GLY A 45 7.42 -5.66 -14.99
CA GLY A 45 6.58 -6.84 -14.91
C GLY A 45 5.60 -6.94 -16.08
N PHE A 46 4.95 -8.09 -16.18
CA PHE A 46 3.94 -8.39 -17.20
C PHE A 46 2.66 -8.93 -16.55
N VAL A 47 1.52 -8.35 -16.88
CA VAL A 47 0.23 -8.70 -16.28
C VAL A 47 -0.36 -9.94 -16.96
N VAL A 48 -0.60 -11.00 -16.18
CA VAL A 48 -1.14 -12.27 -16.67
C VAL A 48 -2.58 -12.55 -16.22
N ALA A 49 -3.03 -11.97 -15.10
CA ALA A 49 -4.42 -12.10 -14.64
C ALA A 49 -4.91 -10.83 -13.90
N VAL A 50 -6.23 -10.61 -13.92
CA VAL A 50 -6.89 -9.47 -13.29
C VAL A 50 -8.11 -9.94 -12.50
N ASP A 51 -8.08 -9.74 -11.18
CA ASP A 51 -9.09 -10.21 -10.24
C ASP A 51 -9.56 -9.10 -9.30
N ARG A 52 -10.64 -8.41 -9.65
CA ARG A 52 -11.32 -7.40 -8.80
C ARG A 52 -10.35 -6.41 -8.12
N GLY A 53 -9.33 -5.95 -8.85
CA GLY A 53 -8.35 -4.98 -8.37
C GLY A 53 -7.04 -5.58 -7.88
N ARG A 54 -6.93 -6.91 -7.77
CA ARG A 54 -5.66 -7.64 -7.71
C ARG A 54 -5.18 -7.97 -9.11
N PHE A 55 -3.88 -7.89 -9.32
CA PHE A 55 -3.20 -8.17 -10.57
C PHE A 55 -2.16 -9.24 -10.33
N THR A 56 -2.21 -10.32 -11.09
CA THR A 56 -1.14 -11.30 -11.11
C THR A 56 -0.16 -10.85 -12.17
N CYS A 57 1.09 -10.62 -11.76
CA CYS A 57 2.16 -10.15 -12.61
C CYS A 57 3.32 -11.14 -12.58
N VAL A 58 4.02 -11.26 -13.70
CA VAL A 58 5.32 -11.95 -13.78
C VAL A 58 6.42 -10.89 -13.73
N VAL A 59 7.37 -11.03 -12.82
CA VAL A 59 8.54 -10.14 -12.64
C VAL A 59 9.81 -11.00 -12.69
N GLY A 60 10.53 -10.96 -13.81
CA GLY A 60 11.53 -11.99 -14.11
C GLY A 60 10.85 -13.36 -14.14
N ASP A 61 11.30 -14.29 -13.29
CA ASP A 61 10.74 -15.64 -13.16
C ASP A 61 9.75 -15.79 -12.00
N ARG A 62 9.41 -14.69 -11.32
CA ARG A 62 8.57 -14.68 -10.10
C ARG A 62 7.13 -14.31 -10.44
N THR A 63 6.17 -14.96 -9.79
CA THR A 63 4.76 -14.56 -9.82
C THR A 63 4.47 -13.68 -8.62
N VAL A 64 3.97 -12.47 -8.87
CA VAL A 64 3.73 -11.44 -7.86
C VAL A 64 2.27 -11.01 -7.90
N THR A 65 1.64 -10.94 -6.72
CA THR A 65 0.34 -10.29 -6.57
C THR A 65 0.55 -8.81 -6.33
N ALA A 66 0.01 -7.97 -7.21
CA ALA A 66 0.13 -6.53 -7.13
C ALA A 66 -1.24 -5.84 -7.08
N MET A 67 -1.27 -4.66 -6.47
CA MET A 67 -2.42 -3.75 -6.50
C MET A 67 -2.11 -2.53 -7.35
N ARG A 68 -3.13 -1.87 -7.90
CA ARG A 68 -2.91 -0.59 -8.59
C ARG A 68 -2.54 0.51 -7.58
N ALA A 69 -1.50 1.29 -7.86
CA ALA A 69 -1.21 2.48 -7.08
C ALA A 69 -2.31 3.54 -7.26
N ARG A 70 -2.66 4.22 -6.16
CA ARG A 70 -3.74 5.23 -6.15
C ARG A 70 -3.50 6.38 -7.13
N GLU A 71 -2.25 6.64 -7.47
CA GLU A 71 -1.86 7.74 -8.34
C GLU A 71 -2.00 7.46 -9.84
N MET A 72 -2.22 6.21 -10.26
CA MET A 72 -2.47 5.87 -11.67
C MET A 72 -3.81 6.39 -12.20
N GLY A 73 -4.65 6.96 -11.33
CA GLY A 73 -5.94 7.54 -11.69
C GLY A 73 -6.89 6.49 -12.28
N ARG A 74 -7.51 6.83 -13.41
CA ARG A 74 -8.52 6.00 -14.09
C ARG A 74 -7.94 5.03 -15.12
N ARG A 75 -6.60 4.98 -15.28
CA ARG A 75 -5.98 4.09 -16.26
C ARG A 75 -6.21 2.63 -15.86
N ALA A 76 -6.92 1.90 -16.72
CA ALA A 76 -7.18 0.49 -16.52
C ALA A 76 -5.94 -0.34 -16.90
N VAL A 77 -5.46 -1.12 -15.95
CA VAL A 77 -4.49 -2.20 -16.17
C VAL A 77 -5.25 -3.40 -16.69
N VAL A 78 -4.77 -4.00 -17.77
CA VAL A 78 -5.37 -5.14 -18.47
C VAL A 78 -4.34 -6.26 -18.60
N VAL A 79 -4.80 -7.50 -18.79
CA VAL A 79 -3.92 -8.62 -19.17
C VAL A 79 -3.16 -8.27 -20.44
N GLY A 80 -1.86 -8.58 -20.45
CA GLY A 80 -0.96 -8.23 -21.56
C GLY A 80 -0.19 -6.92 -21.37
N ASP A 81 -0.50 -6.14 -20.32
CA ASP A 81 0.24 -4.92 -20.02
C ASP A 81 1.65 -5.22 -19.51
N ARG A 82 2.63 -4.49 -20.06
CA ARG A 82 3.94 -4.30 -19.43
C ARG A 82 3.81 -3.17 -18.41
N VAL A 83 4.31 -3.38 -17.21
CA VAL A 83 4.06 -2.47 -16.07
C VAL A 83 5.32 -2.25 -15.25
N GLY A 84 5.39 -1.10 -14.58
CA GLY A 84 6.37 -0.86 -13.52
C GLY A 84 5.76 -1.18 -12.15
N ILE A 85 6.48 -1.98 -11.36
CA ILE A 85 6.03 -2.49 -10.07
C ILE A 85 7.01 -2.07 -8.97
N VAL A 86 6.48 -1.62 -7.83
CA VAL A 86 7.25 -1.28 -6.62
C VAL A 86 6.72 -2.05 -5.42
N GLY A 87 7.52 -2.09 -4.35
CA GLY A 87 7.18 -2.83 -3.13
C GLY A 87 7.86 -4.19 -3.14
N ASP A 88 7.22 -5.17 -2.49
CA ASP A 88 7.79 -6.51 -2.37
C ASP A 88 7.41 -7.37 -3.58
N THR A 89 8.39 -7.65 -4.44
CA THR A 89 8.26 -8.47 -5.65
C THR A 89 8.80 -9.89 -5.46
N SER A 90 9.02 -10.33 -4.22
CA SER A 90 9.50 -11.68 -3.92
C SER A 90 8.57 -12.78 -4.44
N GLY A 91 7.26 -12.54 -4.40
CA GLY A 91 6.23 -13.53 -4.73
C GLY A 91 5.81 -14.39 -3.54
N GLU A 92 6.35 -14.11 -2.35
CA GLU A 92 5.96 -14.77 -1.11
C GLU A 92 4.50 -14.46 -0.73
N VAL A 93 3.95 -15.33 0.12
CA VAL A 93 2.62 -15.08 0.71
C VAL A 93 2.68 -13.78 1.51
N ASP A 94 1.61 -12.98 1.41
CA ASP A 94 1.49 -11.66 2.04
C ASP A 94 2.46 -10.57 1.54
N ALA A 95 3.26 -10.85 0.49
CA ALA A 95 4.02 -9.82 -0.21
C ALA A 95 3.06 -8.81 -0.87
N LEU A 96 3.30 -7.51 -0.63
CA LEU A 96 2.47 -6.42 -1.15
C LEU A 96 3.23 -5.58 -2.15
N ALA A 97 2.96 -5.81 -3.43
CA ALA A 97 3.45 -5.00 -4.53
C ALA A 97 2.39 -4.00 -5.05
N ARG A 98 2.85 -2.94 -5.72
CA ARG A 98 1.98 -1.99 -6.42
C ARG A 98 2.46 -1.70 -7.83
N ILE A 99 1.53 -1.77 -8.78
CA ILE A 99 1.73 -1.24 -10.13
C ILE A 99 1.67 0.28 -10.05
N VAL A 100 2.67 0.96 -10.57
CA VAL A 100 2.79 2.44 -10.54
C VAL A 100 2.74 3.08 -11.92
N ARG A 101 3.02 2.32 -12.97
CA ARG A 101 2.92 2.76 -14.37
C ARG A 101 2.57 1.61 -15.30
N ILE A 102 1.97 1.95 -16.43
CA ILE A 102 1.76 1.06 -17.57
C ILE A 102 2.70 1.55 -18.67
N GLU A 103 3.54 0.66 -19.19
CA GLU A 103 4.40 0.97 -20.32
C GLU A 103 3.56 1.14 -21.61
N PRO A 104 4.05 1.88 -22.62
CA PRO A 104 3.31 2.07 -23.86
C PRO A 104 2.88 0.75 -24.50
N ARG A 105 1.60 0.62 -24.84
CA ARG A 105 1.05 -0.55 -25.54
C ARG A 105 1.36 -0.45 -27.03
N ALA A 106 1.95 -1.49 -27.60
CA ALA A 106 2.14 -1.57 -29.05
C ALA A 106 0.81 -1.82 -29.79
N THR A 107 -0.08 -2.61 -29.18
CA THR A 107 -1.40 -2.96 -29.72
C THR A 107 -2.41 -2.96 -28.58
N THR A 108 -3.68 -2.66 -28.87
CA THR A 108 -4.77 -2.74 -27.87
C THR A 108 -5.98 -3.37 -28.52
N LEU A 109 -6.52 -4.43 -27.91
CA LEU A 109 -7.81 -4.97 -28.29
C LEU A 109 -8.89 -4.19 -27.54
N ARG A 110 -9.79 -3.55 -28.27
CA ARG A 110 -10.92 -2.81 -27.70
C ARG A 110 -12.21 -3.58 -27.99
N ARG A 111 -13.13 -3.55 -27.03
CA ARG A 111 -14.52 -3.95 -27.29
C ARG A 111 -15.23 -2.78 -27.96
N THR A 112 -16.09 -3.05 -28.92
CA THR A 112 -16.84 -2.04 -29.69
C THR A 112 -17.58 -1.00 -28.82
N ALA A 113 -17.94 -1.33 -27.58
CA ALA A 113 -18.64 -0.42 -26.67
C ALA A 113 -17.72 0.48 -25.81
N ASP A 114 -16.40 0.24 -25.79
CA ASP A 114 -15.40 1.07 -25.10
C ASP A 114 -14.72 2.07 -26.07
N ASP A 115 -15.24 2.22 -27.29
CA ASP A 115 -14.86 3.29 -28.21
C ASP A 115 -15.37 4.64 -27.70
N THR A 116 -14.63 5.19 -26.73
CA THR A 116 -14.54 6.64 -26.54
C THR A 116 -13.15 7.01 -26.99
N ASP A 117 -12.99 7.27 -28.29
CA ASP A 117 -11.72 7.66 -28.88
C ASP A 117 -11.53 9.18 -28.75
N PRO A 118 -10.53 9.69 -27.99
CA PRO A 118 -10.17 11.10 -28.02
C PRO A 118 -9.19 11.45 -29.15
N VAL A 119 -8.80 10.50 -30.02
CA VAL A 119 -7.75 10.67 -31.03
C VAL A 119 -8.29 11.16 -32.39
N GLU A 120 -9.58 11.49 -32.50
CA GLU A 120 -10.09 12.38 -33.56
C GLU A 120 -10.11 13.84 -33.09
N ARG A 121 -8.95 14.51 -33.05
CA ARG A 121 -8.81 15.97 -33.18
C ARG A 121 -7.38 16.40 -33.50
#